data_AF-A0A4Q9R8F2-F1
#
_entry.id   AF-A0A4Q9R8F2-F1
#
_cell.length_a   1.000
_cell.length_b   1.000
_cell.length_c   1.000
_cell.angle_alpha   90.00
_cell.angle_beta   90.00
_cell.angle_gamma   90.00
#
_symmetry.space_group_name_H-M   'P 1'
#
loop_
_entity.id
_entity.type
_entity.pdbx_description
1 polymer ?
#
loop_
_entity_poly.entity_id
_entity_poly.type
_entity_poly.pdbx_seq_one_letter_code
_entity_poly.pdbx_strand_id
1 'polypeptide(L)'
;MKISARNVFKGTISRLQAGAVNAQVEIDLGQGDRLVSVVTQESVTALGLAIGKEVVAIVKAPWVLLMAEGEGVRLSARNLLSGVVKNVEAGAVNSEVTLTLPGGAEVTSIVTREAVAELGLKPGAKATAVIKASNVILGVPA
;
A
#
# COMPACT_ATOMS: atom_id res chain seq x y z
N MET A 1 -14.96 3.50 -10.35
CA MET A 1 -13.69 3.75 -11.08
C MET A 1 -13.14 2.41 -11.56
N LYS A 2 -12.66 2.31 -12.79
CA LYS A 2 -11.96 1.13 -13.33
C LYS A 2 -10.52 1.52 -13.66
N ILE A 3 -9.53 0.91 -13.02
CA ILE A 3 -8.10 1.20 -13.22
C ILE A 3 -7.28 -0.10 -13.17
N SER A 4 -6.04 -0.04 -13.66
CA SER A 4 -5.16 -1.22 -13.73
C SER A 4 -4.42 -1.55 -12.43
N ALA A 5 -4.44 -0.64 -11.44
CA ALA A 5 -3.87 -0.92 -10.12
C ALA A 5 -4.68 -2.01 -9.40
N ARG A 6 -3.98 -2.94 -8.76
CA ARG A 6 -4.60 -4.06 -8.00
C ARG A 6 -5.01 -3.64 -6.60
N ASN A 7 -4.34 -2.64 -6.04
CA ASN A 7 -4.59 -2.16 -4.69
C ASN A 7 -5.35 -0.84 -4.76
N VAL A 8 -6.61 -0.87 -4.34
CA VAL A 8 -7.50 0.29 -4.32
C VAL A 8 -8.20 0.31 -2.96
N PHE A 9 -7.71 1.17 -2.08
CA PHE A 9 -8.21 1.28 -0.71
C PHE A 9 -9.07 2.53 -0.58
N LYS A 10 -10.27 2.38 -0.05
CA LYS A 10 -11.08 3.54 0.38
C LYS A 10 -10.67 3.90 1.79
N GLY A 11 -10.65 5.19 2.09
CA GLY A 11 -10.36 5.66 3.44
C GLY A 11 -10.66 7.13 3.62
N THR A 12 -10.37 7.61 4.81
CA THR A 12 -10.57 9.01 5.19
C THR A 12 -9.24 9.61 5.61
N ILE A 13 -8.95 10.84 5.19
CA ILE A 13 -7.72 11.52 5.60
C ILE A 13 -7.78 11.77 7.11
N SER A 14 -6.90 11.14 7.86
CA SER A 14 -6.77 11.31 9.31
C SER A 14 -5.75 12.39 9.68
N ARG A 15 -4.76 12.63 8.80
CA ARG A 15 -3.76 13.68 8.98
C ARG A 15 -3.28 14.22 7.63
N LEU A 16 -3.07 15.53 7.55
CA LEU A 16 -2.48 16.21 6.41
C LEU A 16 -1.36 17.13 6.88
N GLN A 17 -0.13 16.87 6.46
CA GLN A 17 1.03 17.70 6.75
C GLN A 17 1.55 18.33 5.46
N ALA A 18 1.18 19.59 5.26
CA ALA A 18 1.55 20.37 4.08
C ALA A 18 2.97 20.95 4.22
N GLY A 19 3.81 20.81 3.19
CA GLY A 19 5.15 21.39 3.12
C GLY A 19 5.26 22.45 2.01
N ALA A 20 6.47 22.93 1.70
CA ALA A 20 6.62 23.94 0.63
C ALA A 20 6.38 23.36 -0.79
N VAL A 21 6.71 22.07 -1.00
CA VAL A 21 6.64 21.40 -2.31
C VAL A 21 5.65 20.23 -2.29
N ASN A 22 5.73 19.41 -1.25
CA ASN A 22 4.93 18.19 -1.09
C ASN A 22 4.14 18.23 0.21
N ALA A 23 3.11 17.40 0.30
CA ALA A 23 2.40 17.09 1.52
C ALA A 23 2.46 15.60 1.82
N GLN A 24 2.52 15.26 3.10
CA GLN A 24 2.28 13.92 3.59
C GLN A 24 0.82 13.80 4.02
N VAL A 25 0.15 12.76 3.53
CA VAL A 25 -1.27 12.48 3.80
C VAL A 25 -1.36 11.12 4.48
N GLU A 26 -1.90 11.08 5.69
CA GLU A 26 -2.22 9.83 6.39
C GLU A 26 -3.71 9.53 6.19
N ILE A 27 -3.99 8.29 5.85
CA ILE A 27 -5.32 7.80 5.46
C ILE A 27 -5.65 6.66 6.40
N ASP A 28 -6.77 6.79 7.08
CA ASP A 28 -7.37 5.72 7.85
C ASP A 28 -8.13 4.80 6.89
N LEU A 29 -7.72 3.53 6.83
CA LEU A 29 -8.37 2.49 6.02
C LEU A 29 -9.44 1.72 6.81
N GLY A 30 -9.61 2.04 8.11
CA GLY A 30 -10.47 1.33 9.03
C GLY A 30 -9.77 0.13 9.70
N GLN A 31 -10.35 -0.34 10.81
CA GLN A 31 -9.88 -1.52 11.55
C GLN A 31 -8.40 -1.47 11.97
N GLY A 32 -7.85 -0.27 12.16
CA GLY A 32 -6.48 -0.03 12.61
C GLY A 32 -5.44 0.05 11.49
N ASP A 33 -5.79 -0.30 10.25
CA ASP A 33 -4.90 -0.18 9.11
C ASP A 33 -4.80 1.29 8.66
N ARG A 34 -3.57 1.75 8.42
CA ARG A 34 -3.28 3.11 7.97
C ARG A 34 -2.34 3.11 6.78
N LEU A 35 -2.51 4.10 5.93
CA LEU A 35 -1.66 4.29 4.75
C LEU A 35 -1.22 5.75 4.64
N VAL A 36 0.06 5.93 4.37
CA VAL A 36 0.69 7.22 4.15
C VAL A 36 0.99 7.39 2.67
N SER A 37 0.53 8.51 2.11
CA SER A 37 0.88 9.00 0.78
C SER A 37 1.72 10.28 0.87
N VAL A 38 2.55 10.53 -0.14
CA VAL A 38 3.17 11.83 -0.38
C VAL A 38 2.75 12.31 -1.75
N VAL A 39 2.12 13.49 -1.80
CA VAL A 39 1.63 14.14 -3.03
C VAL A 39 2.18 15.57 -3.12
N THR A 40 2.05 16.19 -4.30
CA THR A 40 2.43 17.60 -4.45
C THR A 40 1.45 18.52 -3.74
N GLN A 41 1.91 19.70 -3.33
CA GLN A 41 1.03 20.72 -2.76
C GLN A 41 -0.05 21.18 -3.74
N GLU A 42 0.26 21.20 -5.04
CA GLU A 42 -0.73 21.45 -6.08
C GLU A 42 -1.84 20.39 -6.06
N SER A 43 -1.50 19.10 -5.87
CA SER A 43 -2.51 18.03 -5.75
C SER A 43 -3.38 18.19 -4.52
N VAL A 44 -2.82 18.64 -3.39
CA VAL A 44 -3.60 18.94 -2.18
C VAL A 44 -4.67 19.98 -2.48
N THR A 45 -4.29 21.09 -3.11
CA THR A 45 -5.21 22.17 -3.46
C THR A 45 -6.21 21.74 -4.53
N ALA A 46 -5.75 21.14 -5.63
CA ALA A 46 -6.58 20.76 -6.76
C ALA A 46 -7.63 19.69 -6.41
N LEU A 47 -7.27 18.74 -5.56
CA LEU A 47 -8.18 17.70 -5.08
C LEU A 47 -8.94 18.13 -3.81
N GLY A 48 -8.67 19.32 -3.27
CA GLY A 48 -9.25 19.83 -2.03
C GLY A 48 -9.06 18.86 -0.85
N LEU A 49 -7.86 18.30 -0.70
CA LEU A 49 -7.56 17.34 0.37
C LEU A 49 -7.60 18.05 1.73
N ALA A 50 -8.35 17.49 2.67
CA ALA A 50 -8.50 18.00 4.03
C ALA A 50 -8.73 16.83 4.98
N ILE A 51 -8.39 17.01 6.26
CA ILE A 51 -8.70 16.04 7.31
C ILE A 51 -10.22 15.78 7.31
N GLY A 52 -10.62 14.51 7.42
CA GLY A 52 -12.02 14.07 7.35
C GLY A 52 -12.54 13.84 5.93
N LYS A 53 -11.79 14.21 4.88
CA LYS A 53 -12.21 13.96 3.50
C LYS A 53 -12.02 12.50 3.11
N GLU A 54 -13.01 11.94 2.43
CA GLU A 54 -12.92 10.62 1.81
C GLU A 54 -12.01 10.64 0.59
N VAL A 55 -11.15 9.63 0.49
CA VAL A 55 -10.20 9.44 -0.61
C VAL A 55 -10.11 7.97 -0.99
N VAL A 56 -9.59 7.74 -2.18
CA VAL A 56 -9.19 6.43 -2.68
C VAL A 56 -7.67 6.42 -2.83
N ALA A 57 -6.99 5.55 -2.08
CA ALA A 57 -5.57 5.30 -2.22
C ALA A 57 -5.32 4.17 -3.22
N ILE A 58 -4.45 4.42 -4.19
CA ILE A 58 -4.20 3.56 -5.33
C ILE A 58 -2.73 3.19 -5.36
N VAL A 59 -2.42 1.90 -5.33
CA VAL A 59 -1.04 1.39 -5.39
C VAL A 59 -0.93 0.32 -6.47
N LYS A 60 0.04 0.49 -7.38
CA LYS A 60 0.32 -0.55 -8.38
C LYS A 60 1.01 -1.74 -7.72
N ALA A 61 0.62 -2.97 -8.06
CA ALA A 61 1.20 -4.19 -7.47
C ALA A 61 2.75 -4.29 -7.52
N PRO A 62 3.45 -3.95 -8.62
CA PRO A 62 4.93 -3.92 -8.65
C PRO A 62 5.58 -2.83 -7.78
N TRP A 63 4.81 -1.96 -7.13
CA TRP A 63 5.34 -0.98 -6.16
C TRP A 63 5.30 -1.48 -4.72
N VAL A 64 4.75 -2.68 -4.50
CA VAL A 64 4.63 -3.32 -3.19
C VAL A 64 5.75 -4.34 -3.06
N LEU A 65 6.73 -4.06 -2.20
CA LEU A 65 7.74 -5.06 -1.84
C LEU A 65 7.18 -5.99 -0.77
N LEU A 66 7.71 -7.21 -0.68
CA LEU A 66 7.36 -8.18 0.36
C LEU A 66 8.56 -8.47 1.24
N MET A 67 8.30 -8.58 2.55
CA MET A 67 9.29 -8.91 3.56
C MET A 67 8.70 -10.03 4.45
N ALA A 68 9.32 -11.21 4.46
CA ALA A 68 8.86 -12.34 5.27
C ALA A 68 9.31 -12.25 6.74
N GLU A 69 10.54 -11.78 6.95
CA GLU A 69 11.18 -11.63 8.26
C GLU A 69 11.83 -10.24 8.32
N GLY A 70 11.45 -9.42 9.29
CA GLY A 70 11.87 -8.02 9.34
C GLY A 70 11.85 -7.39 10.73
N GLU A 71 11.79 -8.20 11.79
CA GLU A 71 11.87 -7.67 13.15
C GLU A 71 13.20 -6.89 13.32
N GLY A 72 13.09 -5.64 13.77
CA GLY A 72 14.25 -4.75 13.96
C GLY A 72 14.78 -4.05 12.70
N VAL A 73 14.23 -4.33 11.50
CA VAL A 73 14.64 -3.64 10.27
C VAL A 73 14.04 -2.23 10.24
N ARG A 74 14.89 -1.22 10.00
CA ARG A 74 14.46 0.17 9.80
C ARG A 74 14.49 0.53 8.33
N LEU A 75 13.33 0.89 7.77
CA LEU A 75 13.18 1.27 6.36
C LEU A 75 12.73 2.72 6.22
N SER A 76 13.07 3.34 5.09
CA SER A 76 12.56 4.67 4.73
C SER A 76 11.15 4.64 4.12
N ALA A 77 10.61 3.45 3.85
CA ALA A 77 9.21 3.26 3.49
C ALA A 77 8.31 3.59 4.69
N ARG A 78 7.15 4.22 4.43
CA ARG A 78 6.24 4.66 5.49
C ARG A 78 5.11 3.67 5.74
N ASN A 79 4.87 2.77 4.80
CA ASN A 79 3.79 1.80 4.86
C ASN A 79 4.39 0.41 5.07
N LEU A 80 4.06 -0.20 6.21
CA LEU A 80 4.42 -1.56 6.58
C LEU A 80 3.13 -2.28 6.95
N LEU A 81 2.47 -2.87 5.96
CA LEU A 81 1.18 -3.53 6.12
C LEU A 81 1.43 -5.02 6.34
N SER A 82 1.44 -5.44 7.61
CA SER A 82 1.72 -6.84 7.98
C SER A 82 0.47 -7.68 7.83
N GLY A 83 0.61 -8.87 7.25
CA GLY A 83 -0.51 -9.76 7.00
C GLY A 83 -0.05 -11.20 6.81
N VAL A 84 -0.99 -12.01 6.31
CA VAL A 84 -0.77 -13.42 6.00
C VAL A 84 -0.98 -13.62 4.50
N VAL A 85 -0.07 -14.35 3.86
CA VAL A 85 -0.21 -14.73 2.45
C VAL A 85 -1.47 -15.56 2.28
N LYS A 86 -2.41 -15.05 1.48
CA LYS A 86 -3.65 -15.73 1.11
C LYS A 86 -3.42 -16.65 -0.08
N ASN A 87 -2.79 -16.12 -1.14
CA ASN A 87 -2.53 -16.85 -2.37
C ASN A 87 -1.22 -16.39 -3.02
N VAL A 88 -0.61 -17.30 -3.78
CA VAL A 88 0.53 -17.06 -4.65
C VAL A 88 0.21 -17.66 -6.01
N GLU A 89 0.10 -16.82 -7.03
CA GLU A 89 -0.10 -17.22 -8.42
C GLU A 89 1.23 -17.06 -9.17
N ALA A 90 1.88 -18.19 -9.46
CA ALA A 90 3.17 -18.19 -10.14
C ALA A 90 2.99 -18.03 -11.65
N GLY A 91 3.62 -17.00 -12.22
CA GLY A 91 3.82 -16.87 -13.66
C GLY A 91 5.20 -17.38 -14.10
N ALA A 92 5.55 -17.14 -15.35
CA ALA A 92 6.84 -17.59 -15.92
C ALA A 92 8.05 -16.85 -15.34
N VAL A 93 7.90 -15.55 -15.05
CA VAL A 93 8.98 -14.67 -14.56
C VAL A 93 8.58 -14.01 -13.23
N ASN A 94 7.35 -13.49 -13.18
CA ASN A 94 6.80 -12.85 -11.99
C ASN A 94 5.71 -13.73 -11.37
N SER A 95 5.47 -13.53 -10.09
CA SER A 95 4.37 -14.11 -9.33
C SER A 95 3.51 -13.01 -8.74
N GLU A 96 2.20 -13.22 -8.76
CA GLU A 96 1.24 -12.40 -8.02
C GLU A 96 1.05 -12.98 -6.63
N VAL A 97 1.30 -12.17 -5.60
CA VAL A 97 1.15 -12.58 -4.19
C VAL A 97 0.10 -11.68 -3.56
N THR A 98 -0.91 -12.28 -2.95
CA THR A 98 -1.96 -11.55 -2.22
C THR A 98 -1.83 -11.83 -0.73
N LEU A 99 -1.74 -10.76 0.06
CA LEU A 99 -1.76 -10.78 1.52
C LEU A 99 -3.15 -10.39 2.02
N THR A 100 -3.61 -11.01 3.10
CA THR A 100 -4.74 -10.55 3.91
C THR A 100 -4.21 -9.85 5.16
N LEU A 101 -4.62 -8.60 5.36
CA LEU A 101 -4.30 -7.80 6.54
C LEU A 101 -5.23 -8.17 7.72
N PRO A 102 -4.90 -7.80 8.97
CA PRO A 102 -5.74 -8.06 10.14
C PRO A 102 -7.17 -7.51 9.99
N GLY A 103 -7.34 -6.35 9.35
CA GLY A 103 -8.65 -5.76 9.03
C GLY A 103 -9.40 -6.46 7.89
N GLY A 104 -8.88 -7.55 7.32
CA GLY A 104 -9.49 -8.29 6.21
C GLY A 104 -9.28 -7.67 4.84
N ALA A 105 -8.67 -6.48 4.75
CA ALA A 105 -8.26 -5.89 3.48
C ALA A 105 -7.18 -6.75 2.80
N GLU A 106 -7.16 -6.74 1.47
CA GLU A 106 -6.18 -7.49 0.68
C GLU A 106 -5.17 -6.56 0.02
N VAL A 107 -3.90 -6.96 0.03
CA VAL A 107 -2.80 -6.27 -0.65
C VAL A 107 -2.14 -7.22 -1.63
N THR A 108 -2.14 -6.85 -2.90
CA THR A 108 -1.52 -7.60 -4.00
C THR A 108 -0.17 -6.99 -4.37
N SER A 109 0.83 -7.85 -4.45
CA SER A 109 2.18 -7.54 -4.91
C SER A 109 2.53 -8.37 -6.15
N ILE A 110 3.33 -7.80 -7.04
CA ILE A 110 3.98 -8.52 -8.13
C ILE A 110 5.48 -8.52 -7.84
N VAL A 111 6.02 -9.71 -7.59
CA VAL A 111 7.45 -9.96 -7.34
C VAL A 111 7.98 -11.01 -8.30
N THR A 112 9.30 -11.20 -8.35
CA THR A 112 9.88 -12.28 -9.14
C THR A 112 9.54 -13.64 -8.55
N ARG A 113 9.51 -14.68 -9.37
CA ARG A 113 9.32 -16.05 -8.90
C ARG A 113 10.42 -16.49 -7.94
N GLU A 114 11.64 -16.01 -8.17
CA GLU A 114 12.81 -16.23 -7.31
C GLU A 114 12.57 -15.64 -5.92
N ALA A 115 12.06 -14.40 -5.84
CA ALA A 115 11.75 -13.77 -4.54
C ALA A 115 10.69 -14.55 -3.75
N VAL A 116 9.68 -15.14 -4.42
CA VAL A 116 8.72 -16.03 -3.74
C VAL A 116 9.41 -17.23 -3.11
N ALA A 117 10.34 -17.86 -3.84
CA ALA A 117 11.08 -19.02 -3.35
C ALA A 117 12.04 -18.65 -2.21
N GLU A 118 12.82 -17.57 -2.38
CA GLU A 118 13.80 -17.09 -1.39
C GLU A 118 13.14 -16.64 -0.08
N LEU A 119 11.99 -15.96 -0.17
CA LEU A 119 11.23 -15.48 1.00
C LEU A 119 10.30 -16.56 1.58
N GLY A 120 10.26 -17.77 0.99
CA GLY A 120 9.40 -18.87 1.45
C GLY A 120 7.90 -18.54 1.42
N LEU A 121 7.46 -17.69 0.49
CA LEU A 121 6.08 -17.22 0.42
C LEU A 121 5.15 -18.34 -0.06
N LYS A 122 4.17 -18.67 0.77
CA LYS A 122 3.13 -19.67 0.51
C LYS A 122 1.88 -19.33 1.32
N PRO A 123 0.68 -19.82 0.95
CA PRO A 123 -0.53 -19.61 1.74
C PRO A 123 -0.30 -19.93 3.23
N GLY A 124 -0.69 -19.01 4.12
CA GLY A 124 -0.47 -19.09 5.56
C GLY A 124 0.85 -18.51 6.07
N ALA A 125 1.83 -18.21 5.21
CA ALA A 125 3.06 -17.53 5.61
C ALA A 125 2.79 -16.09 6.05
N LYS A 126 3.51 -15.60 7.06
CA LYS A 126 3.47 -14.19 7.44
C LYS A 126 4.37 -13.38 6.51
N ALA A 127 3.90 -12.21 6.10
CA ALA A 127 4.68 -11.26 5.33
C ALA A 127 4.18 -9.84 5.54
N THR A 128 5.06 -8.87 5.33
CA THR A 128 4.75 -7.45 5.36
C THR A 128 4.86 -6.86 3.96
N ALA A 129 3.79 -6.22 3.51
CA ALA A 129 3.79 -5.37 2.32
C ALA A 129 4.44 -4.03 2.65
N VAL A 130 5.54 -3.72 1.96
CA VAL A 130 6.34 -2.52 2.15
C VAL A 130 6.12 -1.58 0.98
N ILE A 131 5.58 -0.38 1.25
CA ILE A 131 5.20 0.59 0.20
C ILE A 131 5.80 1.97 0.52
N LYS A 132 6.53 2.55 -0.43
CA LYS A 132 6.96 3.95 -0.34
C LYS A 132 5.73 4.87 -0.43
N ALA A 133 5.67 5.89 0.41
CA ALA A 133 4.55 6.84 0.41
C ALA A 133 4.39 7.58 -0.94
N SER A 134 5.48 7.81 -1.66
CA SER A 134 5.48 8.38 -3.01
C SER A 134 4.89 7.46 -4.08
N ASN A 135 4.66 6.17 -3.77
CA ASN A 135 4.04 5.19 -4.66
C ASN A 135 2.56 4.95 -4.30
N VAL A 136 1.95 5.88 -3.57
CA VAL A 136 0.52 5.85 -3.23
C VAL A 136 -0.13 7.05 -3.91
N ILE A 137 -0.92 6.79 -4.95
CA ILE A 137 -1.68 7.82 -5.66
C ILE A 137 -3.01 8.05 -4.93
N LEU A 138 -3.45 9.30 -4.84
CA LEU A 138 -4.75 9.65 -4.26
C LEU A 138 -5.74 10.05 -5.35
N GLY A 139 -6.94 9.51 -5.27
CA GLY A 139 -8.13 10.01 -5.96
C GLY A 139 -9.16 10.46 -4.94
N VAL A 140 -10.01 11.42 -5.33
CA VAL A 140 -11.21 11.79 -4.57
C VAL A 140 -12.43 11.22 -5.29
N PRO A 141 -13.46 10.73 -4.58
CA PRO A 141 -14.76 10.43 -5.19
C PRO A 141 -15.30 11.67 -5.92
N ALA A 142 -15.95 11.45 -7.05
CA ALA A 142 -16.71 12.49 -7.75
C ALA A 142 -18.03 12.78 -7.04
#